data_AF-A0A9X0HMY0-F1
#
_entry.id   AF-A0A9X0HMY0-F1
#
_cell.length_a   1.000
_cell.length_b   1.000
_cell.length_c   1.000
_cell.angle_alpha   90.00
_cell.angle_beta   90.00
_cell.angle_gamma   90.00
#
_symmetry.space_group_name_H-M   'P 1'
#
loop_
_entity.id
_entity.type
_entity.pdbx_description
1 polymer ?
#
loop_
_entity_poly.entity_id
_entity_poly.type
_entity_poly.pdbx_seq_one_letter_code
_entity_poly.pdbx_strand_id
1 'polypeptide(L)'
;MAATATSRTRRGPRTMPRTPATGTSHVNVGSAERVLSTAAGAVLAYAGIKSKSKVGGAALAALGATLVFRGASGYCPMNDVFGRDSAHEQPEPIEIKETFTIYRPIEQVYGFWRRLENLPRFMEHLESVRQLDERRSHWQGRIPGGLGTIDWEAEITTDEPNRLLAYRSLPGSQIDQSGEVRFREAEGGKGTELQAIMHYRAPAGSLGQGVAKLLNPALAELVRSDMRRFKMLLEAGEIPTVAGQSSGRGHDKI
;
A
#
# COMPACT_ATOMS: atom_id res chain seq x y z
N MET A 1 36.78 -44.43 -31.46
CA MET A 1 36.50 -42.98 -31.57
C MET A 1 35.06 -42.76 -31.14
N ALA A 2 34.83 -42.31 -29.91
CA ALA A 2 33.49 -41.98 -29.40
C ALA A 2 33.45 -40.46 -29.17
N ALA A 3 32.56 -39.76 -29.87
CA ALA A 3 32.35 -38.33 -29.73
C ALA A 3 31.47 -38.06 -28.50
N THR A 4 32.01 -37.35 -27.53
CA THR A 4 31.28 -36.91 -26.33
C THR A 4 30.45 -35.68 -26.68
N ALA A 5 29.13 -35.85 -26.77
CA ALA A 5 28.19 -34.75 -26.92
C ALA A 5 28.06 -33.98 -25.59
N THR A 6 28.50 -32.73 -25.59
CA THR A 6 28.31 -31.81 -24.45
C THR A 6 26.84 -31.39 -24.38
N SER A 7 26.13 -31.86 -23.36
CA SER A 7 24.76 -31.45 -23.04
C SER A 7 24.77 -29.99 -22.55
N ARG A 8 24.12 -29.11 -23.33
CA ARG A 8 23.92 -27.70 -23.00
C ARG A 8 22.75 -27.59 -22.04
N THR A 9 23.02 -27.52 -20.73
CA THR A 9 21.99 -27.32 -19.70
C THR A 9 21.31 -25.97 -19.89
N ARG A 10 20.05 -26.01 -20.32
CA ARG A 10 19.15 -24.84 -20.46
C ARG A 10 18.87 -24.30 -19.05
N ARG A 11 19.52 -23.20 -18.64
CA ARG A 11 19.17 -22.50 -17.39
C ARG A 11 17.75 -21.98 -17.54
N GLY A 12 16.83 -22.48 -16.72
CA GLY A 12 15.50 -21.88 -16.56
C GLY A 12 15.60 -20.42 -16.08
N PRO A 13 14.52 -19.63 -16.22
CA PRO A 13 14.50 -18.24 -15.77
C PRO A 13 14.88 -18.18 -14.29
N ARG A 14 15.92 -17.41 -13.98
CA ARG A 14 16.31 -17.07 -12.60
C ARG A 14 15.12 -16.36 -11.95
N THR A 15 14.37 -17.07 -11.12
CA THR A 15 13.54 -16.44 -10.10
C THR A 15 14.49 -15.67 -9.19
N MET A 16 14.61 -14.36 -9.43
CA MET A 16 15.37 -13.49 -8.54
C MET A 16 14.67 -13.49 -7.17
N PRO A 17 15.44 -13.49 -6.07
CA PRO A 17 14.87 -13.54 -4.73
C PRO A 17 13.93 -12.34 -4.54
N ARG A 18 12.70 -12.64 -4.08
CA ARG A 18 11.70 -11.65 -3.67
C ARG A 18 12.38 -10.74 -2.65
N THR A 19 12.62 -9.47 -2.99
CA THR A 19 13.19 -8.53 -2.02
C THR A 19 12.12 -8.31 -0.95
N PRO A 20 12.32 -8.71 0.31
CA PRO A 20 11.24 -8.68 1.28
C PRO A 20 10.99 -7.23 1.72
N ALA A 21 9.74 -6.79 1.55
CA ALA A 21 9.18 -5.58 2.12
C ALA A 21 9.33 -5.57 3.65
N THR A 22 10.17 -4.70 4.21
CA THR A 22 10.38 -4.60 5.68
C THR A 22 10.27 -3.16 6.20
N GLY A 23 9.43 -2.33 5.59
CA GLY A 23 9.05 -1.01 6.12
C GLY A 23 8.19 -1.10 7.39
N THR A 24 8.67 -1.82 8.42
CA THR A 24 7.94 -2.16 9.64
C THR A 24 7.32 -0.92 10.25
N SER A 25 5.98 -0.81 10.20
CA SER A 25 5.27 -0.02 11.19
C SER A 25 5.64 -0.59 12.56
N HIS A 26 6.15 0.23 13.47
CA HIS A 26 6.46 -0.19 14.84
C HIS A 26 5.15 -0.49 15.58
N VAL A 27 4.63 -1.71 15.41
CA VAL A 27 3.55 -2.28 16.21
C VAL A 27 4.21 -3.20 17.22
N ASN A 28 4.10 -2.89 18.51
CA ASN A 28 4.73 -3.65 19.59
C ASN A 28 3.72 -4.48 20.43
N VAL A 29 2.50 -4.62 19.90
CA VAL A 29 1.40 -5.38 20.52
C VAL A 29 0.81 -6.37 19.52
N GLY A 30 0.90 -7.67 19.82
CA GLY A 30 0.37 -8.75 18.97
C GLY A 30 -1.17 -8.79 18.89
N SER A 31 -1.70 -9.46 17.85
CA SER A 31 -3.14 -9.52 17.53
C SER A 31 -4.03 -9.97 18.70
N ALA A 32 -3.61 -11.00 19.45
CA ALA A 32 -4.34 -11.50 20.61
C ALA A 32 -4.37 -10.48 21.77
N GLU A 33 -3.25 -9.80 22.02
CA GLU A 33 -3.15 -8.77 23.06
C GLU A 33 -3.96 -7.52 22.70
N ARG A 34 -4.09 -7.19 21.42
CA ARG A 34 -4.92 -6.07 20.96
C ARG A 34 -6.40 -6.35 21.14
N VAL A 35 -6.86 -7.55 20.79
CA VAL A 35 -8.25 -7.99 21.02
C VAL A 35 -8.55 -8.03 22.52
N LEU A 36 -7.65 -8.60 23.32
CA LEU A 36 -7.82 -8.66 24.77
C LEU A 36 -7.83 -7.26 25.41
N SER A 37 -6.90 -6.38 25.02
CA SER A 37 -6.82 -5.00 25.54
C SER A 37 -8.05 -4.19 25.15
N THR A 38 -8.55 -4.36 23.92
CA THR A 38 -9.76 -3.67 23.45
C THR A 38 -10.99 -4.16 24.21
N ALA A 39 -11.17 -5.48 24.36
CA ALA A 39 -12.30 -6.06 25.05
C ALA A 39 -12.29 -5.71 26.54
N ALA A 40 -11.15 -5.90 27.22
CA ALA A 40 -10.99 -5.54 28.63
C ALA A 40 -11.12 -4.03 28.86
N GLY A 41 -10.53 -3.22 27.98
CA GLY A 41 -10.62 -1.77 28.03
C GLY A 41 -12.05 -1.25 27.88
N ALA A 42 -12.83 -1.81 26.94
CA ALA A 42 -14.23 -1.44 26.73
C ALA A 42 -15.11 -1.81 27.95
N VAL A 43 -14.88 -2.98 28.55
CA VAL A 43 -15.58 -3.40 29.77
C VAL A 43 -15.26 -2.47 30.94
N LEU A 44 -13.98 -2.13 31.14
CA LEU A 44 -13.54 -1.21 32.21
C LEU A 44 -14.06 0.22 31.98
N ALA A 45 -14.04 0.70 30.74
CA ALA A 45 -14.58 2.00 30.38
C ALA A 45 -16.07 2.10 30.70
N TYR A 46 -16.84 1.10 30.29
CA TYR A 46 -18.27 1.01 30.56
C TYR A 46 -18.58 0.90 32.07
N ALA A 47 -17.83 0.06 32.79
CA ALA A 47 -17.98 -0.07 34.24
C ALA A 47 -17.64 1.23 34.98
N GLY A 48 -16.62 1.97 34.53
CA GLY A 48 -16.25 3.28 35.06
C GLY A 48 -17.37 4.32 34.87
N ILE A 49 -17.96 4.37 33.68
CA ILE A 49 -19.08 5.26 33.34
C ILE A 49 -20.34 4.91 34.16
N LYS A 50 -20.59 3.62 34.41
CA LYS A 50 -21.74 3.14 35.22
C LYS A 50 -21.51 3.24 36.74
N SER A 51 -20.29 3.56 37.17
CA SER A 51 -19.96 3.64 38.59
C SER A 51 -20.66 4.81 39.27
N LYS A 52 -21.15 4.58 40.50
CA LYS A 52 -21.73 5.63 41.34
C LYS A 52 -20.66 6.54 41.99
N SER A 53 -19.39 6.12 41.99
CA SER A 53 -18.27 6.92 42.50
C SER A 53 -17.73 7.82 41.40
N LYS A 54 -17.74 9.15 41.61
CA LYS A 54 -17.27 10.11 40.61
C LYS A 54 -15.77 9.99 40.33
N VAL A 55 -14.94 9.90 41.37
CA VAL A 55 -13.48 9.81 41.23
C VAL A 55 -13.05 8.41 40.82
N GLY A 56 -13.58 7.37 41.48
CA GLY A 56 -13.25 5.98 41.15
C GLY A 56 -13.77 5.56 39.77
N GLY A 57 -14.97 6.02 39.40
CA GLY A 57 -15.54 5.80 38.07
C GLY A 57 -14.73 6.47 36.96
N ALA A 58 -14.30 7.73 37.17
CA ALA A 58 -13.45 8.44 36.21
C ALA A 58 -12.09 7.77 36.02
N ALA A 59 -11.44 7.33 37.10
CA ALA A 59 -10.16 6.61 37.02
C ALA A 59 -10.29 5.28 36.26
N LEU A 60 -11.35 4.50 36.53
CA LEU A 60 -11.61 3.24 35.84
C LEU A 60 -11.94 3.47 34.36
N ALA A 61 -12.69 4.53 34.06
CA ALA A 61 -13.02 4.91 32.69
C ALA A 61 -11.77 5.31 31.89
N ALA A 62 -10.88 6.10 32.49
CA ALA A 62 -9.61 6.50 31.88
C ALA A 62 -8.71 5.28 31.62
N LEU A 63 -8.59 4.36 32.58
CA LEU A 63 -7.84 3.12 32.39
C LEU A 63 -8.43 2.28 31.25
N GLY A 64 -9.75 2.12 31.21
CA GLY A 64 -10.44 1.43 30.11
C GLY A 64 -10.17 2.07 28.75
N ALA A 65 -10.26 3.40 28.67
CA ALA A 65 -9.96 4.16 27.45
C ALA A 65 -8.51 3.99 26.99
N THR A 66 -7.54 3.98 27.90
CA THR A 66 -6.12 3.73 27.55
C THR A 66 -5.87 2.33 27.00
N LEU A 67 -6.56 1.31 27.52
CA LEU A 67 -6.48 -0.06 27.01
C LEU A 67 -7.15 -0.22 25.65
N VAL A 68 -8.27 0.46 25.42
CA VAL A 68 -8.89 0.56 24.08
C VAL A 68 -7.95 1.27 23.12
N PHE A 69 -7.33 2.37 23.53
CA PHE A 69 -6.37 3.10 22.71
C PHE A 69 -5.13 2.25 22.38
N ARG A 70 -4.58 1.51 23.36
CA ARG A 70 -3.50 0.52 23.14
C ARG A 70 -3.92 -0.56 22.15
N GLY A 71 -5.13 -1.11 22.31
CA GLY A 71 -5.68 -2.11 21.40
C GLY A 71 -5.88 -1.58 19.98
N ALA A 72 -6.40 -0.35 19.84
CA ALA A 72 -6.66 0.28 18.55
C ALA A 72 -5.38 0.71 17.83
N SER A 73 -4.44 1.36 18.52
CA SER A 73 -3.19 1.86 17.93
C SER A 73 -2.12 0.78 17.72
N GLY A 74 -2.17 -0.33 18.46
CA GLY A 74 -1.12 -1.35 18.39
C GLY A 74 0.23 -0.91 18.99
N TYR A 75 0.24 0.23 19.68
CA TYR A 75 1.40 0.83 20.33
C TYR A 75 1.18 0.96 21.83
N CYS A 76 2.14 0.50 22.64
CA CYS A 76 2.19 0.82 24.05
C CYS A 76 3.58 1.33 24.46
N PRO A 77 3.68 2.56 25.03
CA PRO A 77 4.94 3.12 25.53
C PRO A 77 5.63 2.25 26.59
N MET A 78 4.83 1.49 27.36
CA MET A 78 5.33 0.66 28.45
C MET A 78 6.06 -0.59 27.94
N ASN A 79 5.73 -1.10 26.75
CA ASN A 79 6.42 -2.24 26.14
C ASN A 79 7.85 -1.88 25.70
N ASP A 80 8.09 -0.64 25.23
CA ASP A 80 9.42 -0.15 24.86
C ASP A 80 10.32 0.00 26.10
N VAL A 81 9.75 0.42 27.24
CA VAL A 81 10.46 0.52 28.53
C VAL A 81 10.88 -0.85 29.08
N PHE A 82 10.09 -1.89 28.82
CA PHE A 82 10.35 -3.25 29.29
C PHE A 82 10.97 -4.19 28.23
N GLY A 83 11.28 -3.67 27.04
CA GLY A 83 11.90 -4.45 25.94
C GLY A 83 11.07 -5.66 25.49
N ARG A 84 9.73 -5.59 25.60
CA ARG A 84 8.83 -6.73 25.34
C ARG A 84 8.07 -6.52 24.02
N ASP A 85 8.38 -7.35 23.03
CA ASP A 85 7.71 -7.37 21.73
C ASP A 85 6.86 -8.65 21.59
N SER A 86 5.54 -8.50 21.64
CA SER A 86 4.57 -9.59 21.46
C SER A 86 4.00 -9.63 20.04
N ALA A 87 4.48 -8.80 19.10
CA ALA A 87 3.98 -8.66 17.74
C ALA A 87 4.40 -9.81 16.79
N HIS A 88 4.70 -10.99 17.32
CA HIS A 88 5.28 -12.13 16.60
C HIS A 88 4.43 -12.78 15.48
N GLU A 89 3.31 -12.16 15.09
CA GLU A 89 2.60 -12.49 13.85
C GLU A 89 2.19 -11.21 13.13
N GLN A 90 3.13 -10.63 12.37
CA GLN A 90 2.82 -9.60 11.39
C GLN A 90 1.89 -10.22 10.33
N PRO A 91 0.73 -9.61 10.01
CA PRO A 91 -0.09 -10.11 8.92
C PRO A 91 0.73 -10.14 7.62
N GLU A 92 0.63 -11.26 6.90
CA GLU A 92 1.30 -11.43 5.60
C GLU A 92 0.98 -10.25 4.68
N PRO A 93 1.99 -9.57 4.10
CA PRO A 93 1.76 -8.50 3.15
C PRO A 93 0.93 -8.98 1.97
N ILE A 94 -0.06 -8.18 1.57
CA ILE A 94 -0.79 -8.43 0.34
C ILE A 94 0.08 -7.93 -0.81
N GLU A 95 0.39 -8.82 -1.75
CA GLU A 95 1.11 -8.50 -2.98
C GLU A 95 0.13 -8.25 -4.13
N ILE A 96 0.26 -7.10 -4.76
CA ILE A 96 -0.38 -6.77 -6.03
C ILE A 96 0.71 -6.62 -7.07
N LYS A 97 0.56 -7.34 -8.19
CA LYS A 97 1.51 -7.31 -9.30
C LYS A 97 0.77 -7.16 -10.60
N GLU A 98 1.12 -6.13 -11.35
CA GLU A 98 0.57 -5.90 -12.68
C GLU A 98 1.71 -5.58 -13.67
N THR A 99 1.53 -5.91 -14.95
CA THR A 99 2.54 -5.71 -15.99
C THR A 99 1.87 -5.25 -17.28
N PHE A 100 2.42 -4.21 -17.90
CA PHE A 100 1.85 -3.58 -19.09
C PHE A 100 2.94 -3.10 -20.04
N THR A 101 2.61 -3.07 -21.33
CA THR A 101 3.47 -2.48 -22.36
C THR A 101 2.97 -1.09 -22.72
N ILE A 102 3.86 -0.10 -22.66
CA ILE A 102 3.62 1.29 -23.04
C ILE A 102 4.45 1.59 -24.28
N TYR A 103 3.82 2.04 -25.36
CA TYR A 103 4.44 2.35 -26.66
C TYR A 103 5.18 3.70 -26.64
N ARG A 104 6.07 3.87 -25.66
CA ARG A 104 6.96 5.02 -25.48
C ARG A 104 8.37 4.57 -25.12
N PRO A 105 9.41 5.39 -25.44
CA PRO A 105 10.79 5.13 -25.03
C PRO A 105 10.92 5.01 -23.51
N ILE A 106 11.82 4.13 -23.06
CA ILE A 106 11.99 3.79 -21.64
C ILE A 106 12.38 4.99 -20.79
N GLU A 107 13.16 5.92 -21.35
CA GLU A 107 13.57 7.17 -20.72
C GLU A 107 12.37 8.07 -20.41
N GLN A 108 11.37 8.08 -21.29
CA GLN A 108 10.15 8.87 -21.10
C GLN A 108 9.27 8.24 -20.03
N VAL A 109 9.11 6.91 -20.06
CA VAL A 109 8.27 6.19 -19.10
C VAL A 109 8.88 6.29 -17.69
N TYR A 110 10.17 6.00 -17.56
CA TYR A 110 10.89 6.11 -16.29
C TYR A 110 10.92 7.57 -15.80
N GLY A 111 11.28 8.54 -16.66
CA GLY A 111 11.37 9.95 -16.27
C GLY A 111 10.03 10.57 -15.88
N PHE A 112 8.92 10.08 -16.45
CA PHE A 112 7.58 10.47 -16.00
C PHE A 112 7.28 9.89 -14.62
N TRP A 113 7.51 8.60 -14.42
CA TRP A 113 7.22 7.91 -13.15
C TRP A 113 8.09 8.42 -12.00
N ARG A 114 9.38 8.65 -12.25
CA ARG A 114 10.37 9.09 -11.24
C ARG A 114 10.00 10.43 -10.60
N ARG A 115 9.28 11.27 -11.33
CA ARG A 115 8.64 12.49 -10.81
C ARG A 115 7.34 12.08 -10.11
N LEU A 116 7.44 11.71 -8.84
CA LEU A 116 6.34 11.14 -8.05
C LEU A 116 5.08 12.02 -7.99
N GLU A 117 5.25 13.33 -8.15
CA GLU A 117 4.13 14.30 -8.22
C GLU A 117 3.23 14.08 -9.45
N ASN A 118 3.67 13.32 -10.45
CA ASN A 118 2.83 12.90 -11.57
C ASN A 118 1.86 11.76 -11.21
N LEU A 119 2.11 10.99 -10.14
CA LEU A 119 1.32 9.80 -9.83
C LEU A 119 -0.18 10.10 -9.65
N PRO A 120 -0.59 11.15 -8.90
CA PRO A 120 -2.01 11.50 -8.76
C PRO A 120 -2.73 11.83 -10.08
N ARG A 121 -1.98 12.11 -11.17
CA ARG A 121 -2.59 12.40 -12.48
C ARG A 121 -3.26 11.19 -13.11
N PHE A 122 -2.87 9.98 -12.70
CA PHE A 122 -3.41 8.73 -13.26
C PHE A 122 -3.77 7.69 -12.18
N MET A 123 -3.26 7.84 -10.96
CA MET A 123 -3.63 7.07 -9.79
C MET A 123 -4.75 7.77 -9.02
N GLU A 124 -6.01 7.44 -9.32
CA GLU A 124 -7.16 8.16 -8.74
C GLU A 124 -7.25 8.02 -7.22
N HIS A 125 -6.71 6.95 -6.67
CA HIS A 125 -6.72 6.71 -5.23
C HIS A 125 -5.72 7.62 -4.48
N LEU A 126 -4.79 8.26 -5.18
CA LEU A 126 -3.91 9.27 -4.61
C LEU A 126 -4.53 10.65 -4.78
N GLU A 127 -4.64 11.38 -3.68
CA GLU A 127 -5.07 12.77 -3.67
C GLU A 127 -3.88 13.70 -3.99
N SER A 128 -2.74 13.46 -3.35
CA SER A 128 -1.53 14.22 -3.63
C SER A 128 -0.27 13.41 -3.33
N VAL A 129 0.80 13.72 -4.05
CA VAL A 129 2.16 13.29 -3.74
C VAL A 129 3.04 14.53 -3.87
N ARG A 130 3.76 14.88 -2.79
CA ARG A 130 4.66 16.02 -2.74
C ARG A 130 6.07 15.51 -2.48
N GLN A 131 7.01 15.90 -3.32
CA GLN A 131 8.40 15.51 -3.11
C GLN A 131 9.02 16.42 -2.04
N LEU A 132 9.59 15.82 -0.98
CA LEU A 132 10.21 16.55 0.12
C LEU A 132 11.70 16.81 -0.16
N ASP A 133 12.37 15.81 -0.73
CA ASP A 133 13.74 15.88 -1.20
C ASP A 133 14.01 14.80 -2.29
N GLU A 134 15.28 14.55 -2.63
CA GLU A 134 15.65 13.60 -3.68
C GLU A 134 15.08 12.19 -3.46
N ARG A 135 14.91 11.76 -2.21
CA ARG A 135 14.50 10.41 -1.85
C ARG A 135 13.20 10.35 -1.06
N ARG A 136 12.81 11.40 -0.33
CA ARG A 136 11.60 11.42 0.50
C ARG A 136 10.45 12.14 -0.17
N SER A 137 9.25 11.69 0.17
CA SER A 137 8.00 12.20 -0.38
C SER A 137 6.87 12.03 0.64
N HIS A 138 5.95 12.99 0.65
CA HIS A 138 4.72 12.94 1.44
C HIS A 138 3.54 12.61 0.53
N TRP A 139 2.74 11.64 0.93
CA TRP A 139 1.65 11.09 0.15
C TRP A 139 0.34 11.28 0.90
N GLN A 140 -0.73 11.48 0.15
CA GLN A 140 -2.10 11.49 0.65
C GLN A 140 -2.95 10.63 -0.26
N GLY A 141 -3.67 9.68 0.31
CA GLY A 141 -4.50 8.72 -0.40
C GLY A 141 -5.92 8.68 0.14
N ARG A 142 -6.88 8.34 -0.71
CA ARG A 142 -8.29 8.14 -0.35
C ARG A 142 -8.51 6.71 0.11
N ILE A 143 -9.15 6.56 1.27
CA ILE A 143 -9.55 5.24 1.76
C ILE A 143 -10.73 4.75 0.90
N PRO A 144 -10.67 3.52 0.36
CA PRO A 144 -11.79 2.92 -0.37
C PRO A 144 -13.10 2.97 0.42
N GLY A 145 -14.22 3.24 -0.25
CA GLY A 145 -15.53 3.34 0.39
C GLY A 145 -15.84 4.72 1.00
N GLY A 146 -15.01 5.74 0.76
CA GLY A 146 -15.28 7.11 1.22
C GLY A 146 -15.05 7.33 2.70
N LEU A 147 -14.23 6.47 3.34
CA LEU A 147 -13.96 6.49 4.78
C LEU A 147 -12.96 7.57 5.22
N GLY A 148 -12.60 8.50 4.34
CA GLY A 148 -11.65 9.58 4.59
C GLY A 148 -10.36 9.43 3.79
N THR A 149 -9.30 10.07 4.29
CA THR A 149 -7.96 10.11 3.69
C THR A 149 -6.92 9.59 4.68
N ILE A 150 -5.82 9.08 4.15
CA ILE A 150 -4.63 8.68 4.91
C ILE A 150 -3.42 9.45 4.39
N ASP A 151 -2.52 9.79 5.30
CA ASP A 151 -1.24 10.42 4.98
C ASP A 151 -0.07 9.55 5.43
N TRP A 152 1.00 9.56 4.64
CA TRP A 152 2.24 8.89 4.99
C TRP A 152 3.44 9.53 4.29
N GLU A 153 4.62 9.31 4.87
CA GLU A 153 5.88 9.62 4.20
C GLU A 153 6.50 8.33 3.66
N ALA A 154 7.14 8.44 2.51
CA ALA A 154 7.86 7.35 1.88
C ALA A 154 9.24 7.78 1.43
N GLU A 155 10.18 6.85 1.47
CA GLU A 155 11.52 6.99 0.91
C GLU A 155 11.74 6.06 -0.28
N ILE A 156 12.44 6.56 -1.28
CA ILE A 156 13.01 5.76 -2.37
C ILE A 156 14.18 4.97 -1.78
N THR A 157 14.15 3.65 -1.93
CA THR A 157 15.20 2.72 -1.47
C THR A 157 16.17 2.36 -2.60
N THR A 158 15.66 2.25 -3.83
CA THR A 158 16.47 2.00 -5.02
C THR A 158 16.04 2.92 -6.15
N ASP A 159 17.02 3.53 -6.81
CA ASP A 159 16.82 4.41 -7.95
C ASP A 159 17.85 4.06 -9.05
N GLU A 160 17.48 3.11 -9.91
CA GLU A 160 18.27 2.69 -11.07
C GLU A 160 17.58 3.20 -12.34
N PRO A 161 18.14 4.24 -13.00
CA PRO A 161 17.56 4.82 -14.20
C PRO A 161 17.17 3.79 -15.25
N ASN A 162 15.96 3.94 -15.79
CA ASN A 162 15.39 3.08 -16.84
C ASN A 162 15.30 1.59 -16.48
N ARG A 163 15.42 1.21 -15.19
CA ARG A 163 15.48 -0.20 -14.79
C ARG A 163 14.64 -0.53 -13.57
N LEU A 164 14.83 0.21 -12.48
CA LEU A 164 14.19 -0.10 -11.20
C LEU A 164 14.02 1.16 -10.36
N LEU A 165 12.79 1.40 -9.92
CA LEU A 165 12.50 2.33 -8.84
C LEU A 165 11.83 1.56 -7.70
N ALA A 166 12.39 1.58 -6.50
CA ALA A 166 11.81 0.95 -5.32
C ALA A 166 11.64 1.97 -4.19
N TYR A 167 10.58 1.81 -3.41
CA TYR A 167 10.23 2.72 -2.32
C TYR A 167 9.57 1.98 -1.17
N ARG A 168 9.57 2.62 0.01
CA ARG A 168 8.85 2.14 1.20
C ARG A 168 8.36 3.30 2.06
N SER A 169 7.30 3.09 2.82
CA SER A 169 6.89 4.01 3.88
C SER A 169 7.93 4.14 4.98
N LEU A 170 8.01 5.31 5.59
CA LEU A 170 8.86 5.57 6.76
C LEU A 170 8.27 4.95 8.04
N PRO A 171 9.09 4.64 9.05
CA PRO A 171 8.61 4.21 10.36
C PRO A 171 7.59 5.20 10.95
N GLY A 172 6.50 4.68 11.50
CA GLY A 172 5.43 5.50 12.09
C GLY A 172 4.38 6.02 11.09
N SER A 173 4.51 5.69 9.79
CA SER A 173 3.49 5.98 8.79
C SER A 173 2.16 5.29 9.09
N GLN A 174 1.04 5.92 8.72
CA GLN A 174 -0.31 5.36 8.93
C GLN A 174 -0.57 4.07 8.14
N ILE A 175 0.24 3.84 7.10
CA ILE A 175 0.19 2.66 6.25
C ILE A 175 1.60 2.11 6.05
N ASP A 176 1.72 0.80 6.22
CA ASP A 176 2.94 0.04 5.94
C ASP A 176 2.84 -0.46 4.50
N GLN A 177 3.56 0.21 3.60
CA GLN A 177 3.63 -0.18 2.20
C GLN A 177 5.04 -0.07 1.63
N SER A 178 5.29 -0.88 0.62
CA SER A 178 6.44 -0.75 -0.25
C SER A 178 6.04 -1.09 -1.66
N GLY A 179 6.84 -0.66 -2.62
CA GLY A 179 6.64 -1.06 -4.00
C GLY A 179 7.93 -1.00 -4.78
N GLU A 180 7.88 -1.65 -5.93
CA GLU A 180 8.90 -1.56 -6.94
C GLU A 180 8.29 -1.47 -8.32
N VAL A 181 8.96 -0.72 -9.19
CA VAL A 181 8.56 -0.50 -10.57
C VAL A 181 9.75 -0.84 -11.42
N ARG A 182 9.59 -1.89 -12.22
CA ARG A 182 10.62 -2.42 -13.10
C ARG A 182 10.32 -1.98 -14.52
N PHE A 183 11.35 -1.52 -15.21
CA PHE A 183 11.27 -1.05 -16.59
C PHE A 183 12.17 -1.94 -17.44
N ARG A 184 11.66 -2.37 -18.59
CA ARG A 184 12.40 -3.14 -19.59
C ARG A 184 11.97 -2.70 -20.98
N GLU A 185 12.84 -2.88 -21.96
CA GLU A 185 12.42 -2.78 -23.36
C GLU A 185 11.37 -3.85 -23.66
N ALA A 186 10.30 -3.45 -24.36
CA ALA A 186 9.27 -4.37 -24.80
C ALA A 186 9.76 -5.27 -25.94
N GLU A 187 9.18 -6.46 -26.07
CA GLU A 187 9.49 -7.37 -27.18
C GLU A 187 9.31 -6.68 -28.54
N GLY A 188 10.26 -6.94 -29.44
CA GLY A 188 10.28 -6.31 -30.77
C GLY A 188 10.68 -4.84 -30.78
N GLY A 189 11.20 -4.29 -29.66
CA GLY A 189 11.71 -2.92 -29.56
C GLY A 189 10.63 -1.84 -29.60
N LYS A 190 9.36 -2.22 -29.44
CA LYS A 190 8.20 -1.31 -29.55
C LYS A 190 7.73 -0.88 -28.16
N GLY A 191 8.53 -0.05 -27.52
CA GLY A 191 8.18 0.60 -26.25
C GLY A 191 8.78 -0.06 -25.01
N THR A 192 8.08 0.08 -23.89
CA THR A 192 8.57 -0.26 -22.55
C THR A 192 7.60 -1.22 -21.87
N GLU A 193 8.09 -2.36 -21.42
CA GLU A 193 7.40 -3.20 -20.44
C GLU A 193 7.61 -2.61 -19.05
N LEU A 194 6.52 -2.20 -18.41
CA LEU A 194 6.50 -1.73 -17.02
C LEU A 194 5.83 -2.80 -16.15
N GLN A 195 6.53 -3.20 -15.09
CA GLN A 195 5.99 -4.10 -14.06
C GLN A 195 5.94 -3.36 -12.73
N ALA A 196 4.74 -3.12 -12.23
CA ALA A 196 4.49 -2.51 -10.93
C ALA A 196 4.16 -3.61 -9.92
N ILE A 197 4.88 -3.63 -8.81
CA ILE A 197 4.67 -4.53 -7.69
C ILE A 197 4.48 -3.67 -6.44
N MET A 198 3.40 -3.93 -5.71
CA MET A 198 3.06 -3.25 -4.47
C MET A 198 2.83 -4.28 -3.38
N HIS A 199 3.41 -4.03 -2.21
CA HIS A 199 3.17 -4.76 -0.98
C HIS A 199 2.59 -3.80 0.03
N TYR A 200 1.51 -4.18 0.69
CA TYR A 200 0.97 -3.38 1.78
C TYR A 200 0.41 -4.29 2.87
N ARG A 201 0.38 -3.76 4.09
CA ARG A 201 -0.33 -4.37 5.22
C ARG A 201 -1.58 -3.54 5.50
N ALA A 202 -2.74 -4.18 5.45
CA ALA A 202 -3.98 -3.51 5.78
C ALA A 202 -3.97 -3.06 7.25
N PRO A 203 -4.43 -1.83 7.58
CA PRO A 203 -4.53 -1.39 8.97
C PRO A 203 -5.45 -2.35 9.74
N ALA A 204 -4.93 -2.93 10.82
CA ALA A 204 -5.72 -3.82 11.64
C ALA A 204 -6.56 -2.99 12.62
N GLY A 205 -7.85 -2.79 12.35
CA GLY A 205 -8.80 -2.13 13.26
C GLY A 205 -10.12 -2.89 13.34
N SER A 206 -10.46 -3.45 14.52
CA SER A 206 -11.67 -4.18 14.92
C SER A 206 -12.23 -5.32 14.03
N LEU A 207 -11.80 -5.45 12.78
CA LEU A 207 -12.32 -6.36 11.77
C LEU A 207 -11.11 -6.94 11.03
N GLY A 208 -10.63 -8.10 11.51
CA GLY A 208 -9.34 -8.68 11.16
C GLY A 208 -9.19 -9.17 9.70
N GLN A 209 -8.09 -9.90 9.46
CA GLN A 209 -7.57 -10.43 8.19
C GLN A 209 -8.59 -10.92 7.14
N GLY A 210 -9.81 -11.29 7.53
CA GLY A 210 -10.90 -11.65 6.62
C GLY A 210 -11.36 -10.50 5.72
N VAL A 211 -11.40 -9.26 6.22
CA VAL A 211 -11.79 -8.08 5.39
C VAL A 211 -10.67 -7.70 4.42
N ALA A 212 -9.40 -7.84 4.82
CA ALA A 212 -8.25 -7.55 3.96
C ALA A 212 -8.23 -8.45 2.71
N LYS A 213 -8.56 -9.74 2.85
CA LYS A 213 -8.70 -10.66 1.70
C LYS A 213 -9.88 -10.32 0.79
N LEU A 214 -10.99 -9.81 1.34
CA LEU A 214 -12.17 -9.39 0.58
C LEU A 214 -11.93 -8.07 -0.18
N LEU A 215 -11.05 -7.20 0.32
CA LEU A 215 -10.69 -5.93 -0.33
C LEU A 215 -9.60 -6.09 -1.41
N ASN A 216 -8.84 -7.18 -1.38
CA ASN A 216 -7.75 -7.42 -2.34
C ASN A 216 -8.21 -7.39 -3.82
N PRO A 217 -9.33 -8.02 -4.24
CA PRO A 217 -9.80 -7.93 -5.62
C PRO A 217 -10.14 -6.50 -6.05
N ALA A 218 -10.75 -5.71 -5.16
CA ALA A 218 -11.09 -4.33 -5.44
C ALA A 218 -9.84 -3.44 -5.58
N LEU A 219 -8.83 -3.65 -4.73
CA LEU A 219 -7.58 -2.92 -4.79
C LEU A 219 -6.73 -3.33 -6.01
N ALA A 220 -6.68 -4.62 -6.34
CA ALA A 220 -6.02 -5.09 -7.55
C ALA A 220 -6.66 -4.46 -8.81
N GLU A 221 -8.00 -4.37 -8.85
CA GLU A 221 -8.69 -3.71 -9.97
C GLU A 221 -8.44 -2.20 -9.99
N LEU A 222 -8.36 -1.55 -8.82
CA LEU A 222 -7.98 -0.13 -8.70
C LEU A 222 -6.61 0.13 -9.32
N VAL A 223 -5.59 -0.63 -8.90
CA VAL A 223 -4.22 -0.54 -9.42
C VAL A 223 -4.20 -0.82 -10.93
N ARG A 224 -4.91 -1.85 -11.39
CA ARG A 224 -5.00 -2.15 -12.83
C ARG A 224 -5.62 -1.00 -13.61
N SER A 225 -6.66 -0.36 -13.06
CA SER A 225 -7.32 0.80 -13.65
C SER A 225 -6.38 2.00 -13.75
N ASP A 226 -5.61 2.26 -12.69
CA ASP A 226 -4.58 3.31 -12.67
C ASP A 226 -3.51 3.06 -13.73
N MET A 227 -3.08 1.81 -13.91
CA MET A 227 -2.08 1.47 -14.92
C MET A 227 -2.61 1.61 -16.35
N ARG A 228 -3.90 1.32 -16.58
CA ARG A 228 -4.55 1.63 -17.88
C ARG A 228 -4.58 3.13 -18.13
N ARG A 229 -4.94 3.95 -17.14
CA ARG A 229 -4.88 5.42 -17.23
C ARG A 229 -3.48 5.91 -17.52
N PHE A 230 -2.47 5.34 -16.87
CA PHE A 230 -1.08 5.67 -17.11
C PHE A 230 -0.66 5.43 -18.57
N LYS A 231 -0.99 4.25 -19.10
CA LYS A 231 -0.73 3.91 -20.50
C LYS A 231 -1.38 4.91 -21.45
N MET A 232 -2.66 5.21 -21.25
CA MET A 232 -3.38 6.19 -22.09
C MET A 232 -2.74 7.59 -22.01
N LEU A 233 -2.43 8.06 -20.80
CA LEU A 233 -1.80 9.37 -20.60
C LEU A 233 -0.47 9.49 -21.33
N LEU A 234 0.39 8.47 -21.29
CA LEU A 234 1.67 8.52 -21.97
C LEU A 234 1.55 8.36 -23.48
N GLU A 235 0.68 7.48 -23.98
CA GLU A 235 0.56 7.21 -25.40
C GLU A 235 -0.19 8.29 -26.16
N ALA A 236 -1.31 8.77 -25.61
CA ALA A 236 -2.20 9.74 -26.25
C ALA A 236 -2.01 11.17 -25.73
N GLY A 237 -1.37 11.38 -24.58
CA GLY A 237 -1.28 12.69 -23.93
C GLY A 237 -2.53 13.07 -23.13
N GLU A 238 -3.59 12.26 -23.19
CA GLU A 238 -4.88 12.50 -22.55
C GLU A 238 -5.37 11.24 -21.81
N ILE A 239 -6.18 11.43 -20.76
CA ILE A 239 -6.93 10.35 -20.11
C ILE A 239 -8.39 10.51 -20.54
N PRO A 240 -8.97 9.58 -21.34
CA PRO A 240 -10.36 9.64 -21.72
C PRO A 240 -11.25 9.68 -20.48
N THR A 241 -12.02 10.75 -20.32
CA THR A 241 -12.91 10.95 -19.18
C THR A 241 -14.36 10.81 -19.65
N VAL A 242 -15.14 9.96 -18.98
CA VAL A 242 -16.57 9.75 -19.28
C VAL A 242 -17.48 10.79 -18.62
N ALA A 243 -16.93 11.59 -17.69
CA ALA A 243 -17.65 12.69 -17.06
C ALA A 243 -17.94 13.79 -18.09
N GLY A 244 -19.21 13.93 -18.46
CA GLY A 244 -19.68 14.95 -19.42
C GLY A 244 -20.03 14.45 -20.81
N GLN A 245 -19.88 13.15 -21.12
CA GLN A 245 -20.42 12.60 -22.36
C GLN A 245 -21.93 12.42 -22.23
N SER A 246 -22.71 13.25 -22.91
CA SER A 246 -24.16 13.05 -23.04
C SER A 246 -24.39 11.71 -23.72
N SER A 247 -24.94 10.73 -23.00
CA SER A 247 -25.39 9.48 -23.62
C SER A 247 -26.43 9.83 -24.68
N GLY A 248 -26.13 9.58 -25.95
CA GLY A 248 -27.01 9.83 -27.09
C GLY A 248 -28.23 8.89 -27.14
N ARG A 249 -28.91 8.66 -26.01
CA ARG A 249 -30.23 8.05 -26.00
C ARG A 249 -31.24 9.16 -26.28
N GLY A 250 -31.35 9.51 -27.56
CA GLY A 250 -32.34 10.44 -28.05
C GLY A 250 -33.74 9.99 -27.63
N HIS A 251 -34.46 10.87 -26.94
CA HIS A 251 -35.91 10.78 -26.85
C HIS A 251 -36.46 11.12 -28.23
N ASP A 252 -36.85 10.11 -29.00
CA ASP A 252 -37.82 10.32 -30.07
C ASP A 252 -39.18 10.55 -29.41
N LYS A 253 -39.65 11.80 -29.48
CA LYS A 253 -41.07 12.14 -29.34
C LYS A 253 -41.50 12.72 -30.68
N ILE A 254 -42.37 11.98 -31.37
CA ILE A 254 -43.36 12.51 -32.30
C ILE A 254 -44.72 12.23 -31.65
#